data_AF-A0A543IA89-F1
#
_entry.id   AF-A0A543IA89-F1
#
_cell.length_a   1.000
_cell.length_b   1.000
_cell.length_c   1.000
_cell.angle_alpha   90.00
_cell.angle_beta   90.00
_cell.angle_gamma   90.00
#
_symmetry.space_group_name_H-M   'P 1'
#
loop_
_entity.id
_entity.type
_entity.pdbx_description
1 polymer ?
#
loop_
_entity_poly.entity_id
_entity_poly.type
_entity_poly.pdbx_seq_one_letter_code
_entity_poly.pdbx_strand_id
1 'polypeptide(L)' 'MRIGELSRRTGVSVRLLRYYEEQGLLSPGRAGNGYREYRDGDVDVVRQIRTPLDDVISASHHGS' A
#
# COMPACT_ATOMS: atom_id res chain seq x y z
N MET A 1 -1.40 12.26 6.02
CA MET A 1 -1.16 12.23 4.55
C MET A 1 -2.46 12.05 3.77
N ARG A 2 -2.59 12.64 2.57
CA ARG A 2 -3.74 12.45 1.67
C ARG A 2 -3.51 11.28 0.68
N ILE A 3 -4.58 10.75 0.08
CA ILE A 3 -4.47 9.63 -0.89
C ILE A 3 -3.56 9.94 -2.08
N GLY A 4 -3.53 11.20 -2.56
CA GLY A 4 -2.65 11.61 -3.65
C GLY A 4 -1.18 11.61 -3.26
N GLU A 5 -0.87 11.86 -1.99
CA GLU A 5 0.49 11.81 -1.47
C GLU A 5 0.91 10.37 -1.16
N LEU A 6 0.00 9.54 -0.63
CA LEU A 6 0.24 8.09 -0.52
C LEU A 6 0.55 7.48 -1.89
N SER A 7 -0.19 7.88 -2.92
CA SER A 7 0.04 7.46 -4.31
C SER A 7 1.45 7.82 -4.80
N ARG A 8 1.90 9.06 -4.56
CA ARG A 8 3.27 9.49 -4.92
C ARG A 8 4.35 8.72 -4.16
N ARG A 9 4.16 8.46 -2.87
CA ARG A 9 5.15 7.78 -2.02
C ARG A 9 5.27 6.27 -2.28
N THR A 10 4.17 5.65 -2.69
CA THR A 10 4.08 4.21 -2.95
C THR A 10 4.22 3.85 -4.43
N GLY A 11 4.05 4.83 -5.32
CA GLY A 11 3.96 4.62 -6.77
C GLY A 11 2.67 3.89 -7.19
N VAL A 12 1.71 3.74 -6.28
CA VAL A 12 0.43 3.05 -6.54
C VAL A 12 -0.60 4.08 -6.98
N SER A 13 -1.33 3.80 -8.05
CA SER A 13 -2.42 4.66 -8.53
C SER A 13 -3.50 4.86 -7.47
N VAL A 14 -4.03 6.08 -7.36
CA VAL A 14 -5.15 6.41 -6.45
C VAL A 14 -6.33 5.44 -6.60
N ARG A 15 -6.63 4.99 -7.81
CA ARG A 15 -7.68 3.98 -8.08
C ARG A 15 -7.43 2.66 -7.34
N LEU A 16 -6.18 2.19 -7.32
CA LEU A 16 -5.81 0.94 -6.67
C LEU A 16 -5.75 1.09 -5.14
N LEU A 17 -5.34 2.28 -4.65
CA LEU A 17 -5.42 2.59 -3.22
C LEU A 17 -6.87 2.59 -2.72
N ARG A 18 -7.82 3.12 -3.50
CA ARG A 18 -9.26 3.05 -3.17
C ARG A 18 -9.76 1.61 -3.15
N TYR A 19 -9.31 0.81 -4.11
CA TYR A 19 -9.63 -0.62 -4.11
C TYR A 19 -9.12 -1.31 -2.84
N TYR A 20 -7.88 -1.05 -2.40
CA TYR A 20 -7.37 -1.58 -1.14
C TYR A 20 -8.17 -1.12 0.08
N GLU A 21 -8.64 0.13 0.10
CA GLU A 21 -9.55 0.63 1.13
C GLU A 21 -10.90 -0.10 1.11
N GLU A 22 -11.49 -0.30 -0.07
CA GLU A 22 -12.76 -1.03 -0.26
C GLU A 22 -12.65 -2.51 0.13
N GLN A 23 -11.47 -3.12 -0.06
CA GLN A 23 -11.18 -4.49 0.40
C GLN A 23 -10.80 -4.56 1.89
N GLY A 24 -10.72 -3.44 2.60
CA GLY A 24 -10.31 -3.39 4.00
C GLY A 24 -8.81 -3.61 4.25
N LEU A 25 -7.99 -3.64 3.20
CA LEU A 25 -6.54 -3.78 3.28
C LEU A 25 -5.86 -2.48 3.74
N LEU A 26 -6.49 -1.34 3.47
CA LEU A 26 -6.09 -0.03 3.98
C LEU A 26 -7.18 0.53 4.88
N SER A 27 -6.79 0.96 6.08
CA SER A 27 -7.70 1.58 7.05
C SER A 27 -7.21 2.99 7.39
N PRO A 28 -7.47 4.00 6.54
CA PRO A 28 -7.09 5.37 6.85
C PRO A 28 -7.78 5.83 8.13
N GLY A 29 -7.02 6.53 8.98
CA GLY A 29 -7.60 7.19 10.14
C GLY A 29 -8.62 8.25 9.71
N ARG A 30 -9.64 8.47 10.54
CA ARG A 30 -10.44 9.69 10.43
C ARG A 30 -9.68 10.81 11.11
N ALA A 31 -9.25 11.81 10.35
CA ALA A 31 -8.79 13.07 10.93
C ALA A 31 -10.00 13.81 11.54
N GLY A 32 -9.76 14.58 12.60
CA GLY A 32 -10.80 15.33 13.33
C GLY A 32 -11.59 16.34 12.48
N ASN A 33 -11.19 16.55 11.23
CA ASN A 33 -11.82 17.38 10.22
C ASN A 33 -12.70 16.60 9.21
N GLY A 34 -12.95 15.31 9.45
CA GLY A 34 -13.80 14.47 8.60
C GLY A 34 -13.12 13.92 7.35
N TYR A 35 -11.84 14.22 7.14
CA TYR A 35 -11.08 13.69 6.01
C TYR A 35 -10.37 12.38 6.37
N ARG A 36 -10.10 11.59 5.32
CA ARG A 36 -9.22 10.41 5.40
C ARG A 36 -7.78 10.87 5.54
N GLU A 37 -7.12 10.36 6.57
CA GLU A 37 -5.71 10.57 6.80
C GLU A 37 -4.97 9.24 6.81
N TYR A 38 -4.03 9.13 5.90
CA TYR A 38 -3.08 8.04 5.86
C TYR A 38 -1.86 8.40 6.72
N ARG A 39 -1.31 7.42 7.42
CA ARG A 39 -0.10 7.53 8.21
C ARG A 39 1.08 6.93 7.44
N ASP A 40 2.30 7.16 7.91
CA ASP A 40 3.49 6.54 7.34
C ASP A 40 3.41 5.02 7.31
N GLY A 41 2.78 4.38 8.31
CA GLY A 41 2.56 2.93 8.32
C GLY A 41 1.72 2.41 7.14
N ASP A 42 0.82 3.23 6.60
CA ASP A 42 0.03 2.83 5.42
C ASP A 42 0.91 2.72 4.16
N VAL A 43 2.04 3.44 4.11
CA VAL A 43 3.00 3.33 3.00
C VAL A 43 3.62 1.93 2.99
N ASP A 44 4.01 1.42 4.16
CA ASP A 44 4.59 0.09 4.31
C ASP A 44 3.58 -1.01 3.96
N VAL A 45 2.35 -0.88 4.43
CA VAL A 45 1.26 -1.81 4.08
C VAL A 45 1.04 -1.85 2.57
N VAL A 46 0.96 -0.70 1.90
CA VAL A 46 0.81 -0.66 0.43
C VAL A 46 1.99 -1.31 -0.27
N ARG A 47 3.21 -1.07 0.19
CA ARG A 47 4.41 -1.70 -0.39
C ARG A 47 4.38 -3.21 -0.22
N GLN A 48 3.98 -3.70 0.95
CA GLN A 48 3.84 -5.13 1.22
C GLN A 48 2.79 -5.79 0.32
N ILE A 49 1.65 -5.15 0.10
CA ILE A 49 0.60 -5.63 -0.82
C ILE A 49 1.11 -5.62 -2.27
N ARG A 50 1.91 -4.63 -2.66
CA ARG A 50 2.48 -4.48 -4.01
C ARG A 50 3.74 -5.32 -4.23
N THR A 51 4.15 -6.16 -3.30
CA THR A 51 5.20 -7.15 -3.55
C THR A 51 4.56 -8.51 -3.84
N PRO A 52 3.95 -8.75 -5.01
CA PRO A 52 3.88 -10.09 -5.55
C PRO A 52 5.20 -10.39 -6.28
N LEU A 53 5.88 -11.45 -5.84
CA LEU A 53 6.76 -12.32 -6.65
C LEU A 53 8.26 -12.01 -6.83
N ASP A 54 8.89 -11.01 -6.19
CA ASP A 54 10.37 -10.96 -6.25
C ASP A 54 11.03 -12.09 -5.42
N ASP A 55 10.33 -12.53 -4.35
CA ASP A 55 10.82 -13.58 -3.46
C ASP A 55 10.62 -15.00 -4.05
N VAL A 56 9.57 -15.22 -4.83
CA VAL A 56 9.25 -16.55 -5.39
C VAL A 56 10.20 -16.95 -6.52
N ILE A 57 10.80 -15.97 -7.22
CA ILE A 57 11.76 -16.26 -8.31
C ILE A 57 13.21 -16.36 -7.79
N SER A 58 13.52 -15.85 -6.58
CA SER A 58 14.86 -15.97 -5.99
C SER A 58 15.07 -17.26 -5.17
N ALA A 59 14.00 -17.90 -4.67
CA ALA A 59 14.11 -19.13 -3.88
C ALA A 59 14.35 -20.42 -4.71
N SER A 60 14.31 -20.35 -6.05
CA SER A 60 14.50 -21.51 -6.93
C SER A 60 15.91 -21.62 -7.56
N HIS A 61 16.83 -20.73 -7.21
CA HIS A 61 18.18 -20.67 -7.82
C HIS A 61 19.33 -20.95 -6.82
N HIS A 62 19.10 -21.84 -5.84
CA HIS A 62 20.19 -22.42 -5.05
C HIS A 62 19.96 -23.91 -4.81
N GLY A 63 20.66 -24.75 -5.57
CA GLY A 63 20.60 -26.21 -5.45
C GLY A 63 21.12 -26.90 -6.69
N SER A 64 22.41 -26.68 -6.98
CA SER A 64 23.22 -27.57 -7.82
C SER A 64 23.49 -28.89 -7.12
#